data_AF-A0A1H4H6C6-F1
#
_entry.id   AF-A0A1H4H6C6-F1
#
_cell.length_a   1.000
_cell.length_b   1.000
_cell.length_c   1.000
_cell.angle_alpha   90.00
_cell.angle_beta   90.00
_cell.angle_gamma   90.00
#
_symmetry.space_group_name_H-M   'P 1'
#
loop_
_entity.id
_entity.type
_entity.pdbx_description
1 polymer ?
#
loop_
_entity_poly.entity_id
_entity_poly.type
_entity_poly.pdbx_seq_one_letter_code
_entity_poly.pdbx_strand_id
1 'polypeptide(L)'
;MLACVLVLVAAFALRELYLEHWLGRSICIRRQRKGLTTVEVRRRVAMERLPSSVSDYPVPREERILVKRLAGVVLWHREVSVGLPLSACDHLQDVTAQEFDRAFPSWLRLKGAN
;
A
#
# COMPACT_ATOMS: atom_id res chain seq x y z
N MET A 1 -25.88 -22.44 -13.73
CA MET A 1 -26.08 -21.71 -12.45
C MET A 1 -25.05 -22.13 -11.40
N LEU A 2 -25.05 -23.37 -10.90
CA LEU A 2 -24.08 -23.82 -9.86
C LEU A 2 -22.61 -23.63 -10.29
N ALA A 3 -22.25 -24.08 -11.49
CA ALA A 3 -20.89 -23.93 -12.01
C ALA A 3 -20.46 -22.44 -12.09
N CYS A 4 -21.36 -21.55 -12.53
CA CYS A 4 -21.08 -20.11 -12.58
C CYS A 4 -20.85 -19.53 -11.18
N VAL A 5 -21.66 -19.93 -10.20
CA VAL A 5 -21.49 -19.51 -8.80
C VAL A 5 -20.15 -20.00 -8.24
N LEU A 6 -19.79 -21.25 -8.49
CA LEU A 6 -18.51 -21.82 -8.06
C LEU A 6 -17.31 -21.09 -8.69
N VAL A 7 -17.38 -20.77 -9.98
CA VAL A 7 -16.33 -19.99 -10.67
C VAL A 7 -16.20 -18.60 -10.06
N LEU A 8 -17.31 -17.92 -9.76
CA LEU A 8 -17.28 -16.60 -9.12
C LEU A 8 -16.68 -16.66 -7.72
N VAL A 9 -17.04 -17.66 -6.92
CA VAL A 9 -16.48 -17.85 -5.58
C VAL A 9 -14.98 -18.15 -5.65
N ALA A 10 -14.54 -19.00 -6.58
CA ALA A 10 -13.13 -19.32 -6.77
C ALA A 10 -12.33 -18.08 -7.23
N ALA A 11 -12.85 -17.32 -8.19
CA ALA A 11 -12.22 -16.08 -8.65
C ALA A 11 -12.10 -15.05 -7.52
N PHE A 12 -13.14 -14.94 -6.68
CA PHE A 12 -13.11 -14.07 -5.50
C PHE A 12 -12.07 -14.51 -4.47
N ALA A 13 -12.00 -15.80 -4.16
CA ALA A 13 -11.02 -16.35 -3.22
C ALA A 13 -9.59 -16.15 -3.71
N LEU A 14 -9.33 -16.36 -5.00
CA LEU A 14 -8.02 -16.11 -5.62
C LEU A 14 -7.63 -14.63 -5.56
N ARG A 15 -8.57 -13.73 -5.82
CA ARG A 15 -8.35 -12.28 -5.69
C ARG A 15 -7.97 -11.90 -4.26
N GLU A 16 -8.70 -12.39 -3.26
CA GLU A 16 -8.40 -12.09 -1.85
C GLU A 16 -7.04 -12.67 -1.43
N LEU A 17 -6.71 -13.90 -1.83
CA LEU A 17 -5.40 -14.49 -1.55
C LEU A 17 -4.26 -13.69 -2.17
N TYR A 18 -4.43 -13.26 -3.43
CA TYR A 18 -3.49 -12.40 -4.12
C TYR A 18 -3.31 -11.07 -3.38
N LEU A 19 -4.40 -10.41 -2.99
CA LEU A 19 -4.36 -9.14 -2.29
C LEU A 19 -3.72 -9.26 -0.90
N GLU A 20 -4.01 -10.33 -0.16
CA GLU A 20 -3.36 -10.57 1.14
C GLU A 20 -1.87 -10.81 0.99
N HIS A 21 -1.45 -11.61 0.01
CA HIS A 21 -0.04 -11.83 -0.26
C HIS A 21 0.67 -10.55 -0.66
N TRP A 22 0.06 -9.77 -1.57
CA TRP A 22 0.59 -8.49 -2.02
C TRP A 22 0.68 -7.52 -0.83
N LEU A 23 -0.41 -7.28 -0.09
CA LEU A 23 -0.43 -6.41 1.09
C LEU A 23 0.49 -6.90 2.21
N GLY A 24 0.74 -8.21 2.32
CA GLY A 24 1.71 -8.79 3.25
C GLY A 24 3.14 -8.28 3.06
N ARG A 25 3.48 -7.85 1.83
CA ARG A 25 4.78 -7.19 1.51
C ARG A 25 4.82 -5.71 1.92
N SER A 26 3.85 -5.22 2.68
CA SER A 26 3.79 -3.84 3.17
C SER A 26 3.58 -3.79 4.67
N ILE A 27 4.11 -2.74 5.29
CA ILE A 27 3.98 -2.48 6.72
C ILE A 27 2.72 -1.65 6.95
N CYS A 28 1.87 -2.06 7.90
CA CYS A 28 0.71 -1.27 8.28
C CYS A 28 1.14 -0.11 9.19
N ILE A 29 0.98 1.13 8.72
CA ILE A 29 1.39 2.35 9.44
C ILE A 29 0.22 3.04 10.15
N ARG A 30 -1.02 2.74 9.73
CA ARG A 30 -2.24 3.23 10.39
C ARG A 30 -3.36 2.23 10.20
N ARG A 31 -4.12 1.94 11.26
CA ARG A 31 -5.30 1.08 11.21
C ARG A 31 -6.43 1.69 12.03
N GLN A 32 -7.59 1.82 11.43
CA GLN A 32 -8.81 2.30 12.08
C GLN A 32 -9.93 1.29 11.84
N ARG A 33 -10.50 0.75 12.91
CA ARG A 33 -11.61 -0.22 12.84
C ARG A 33 -12.89 0.42 13.37
N LYS A 34 -13.97 0.32 12.61
CA LYS A 34 -15.33 0.70 13.02
C LYS A 34 -16.27 -0.47 12.74
N GLY A 35 -16.53 -1.27 13.79
CA GLY A 35 -17.31 -2.51 13.68
C GLY A 35 -16.63 -3.54 12.77
N LEU A 36 -17.31 -3.92 11.69
CA LEU A 36 -16.79 -4.84 10.67
C LEU A 36 -15.92 -4.15 9.61
N THR A 37 -15.97 -2.82 9.51
CA THR A 37 -15.17 -2.07 8.53
C THR A 37 -13.80 -1.73 9.13
N THR A 38 -12.74 -1.96 8.37
CA THR A 38 -11.38 -1.55 8.72
C THR A 38 -10.79 -0.71 7.60
N VAL A 39 -10.19 0.42 7.95
CA VAL A 39 -9.41 1.25 7.04
C VAL A 39 -7.95 1.18 7.47
N GLU A 40 -7.08 0.77 6.56
CA GLU A 40 -5.64 0.62 6.78
C GLU A 40 -4.89 1.58 5.85
N VAL A 41 -3.82 2.19 6.35
CA VAL A 41 -2.77 2.75 5.50
C VAL A 41 -1.56 1.86 5.65
N ARG A 42 -1.10 1.30 4.55
CA ARG A 42 0.10 0.47 4.49
C ARG A 42 1.18 1.18 3.69
N ARG A 43 2.42 0.81 3.94
CA ARG A 43 3.63 1.46 3.42
C ARG A 43 4.59 0.43 2.86
N ARG A 44 5.24 0.79 1.75
CA ARG A 44 6.42 0.12 1.21
C ARG A 44 7.45 1.16 0.85
N VAL A 45 8.72 0.83 1.05
CA VAL A 45 9.84 1.63 0.54
C VAL A 45 10.71 0.69 -0.27
N ALA A 46 11.04 1.09 -1.49
CA ALA A 46 11.84 0.28 -2.40
C ALA A 46 12.54 1.15 -3.44
N MET A 47 13.54 0.55 -4.09
CA MET A 47 14.08 1.07 -5.34
C MET A 47 13.15 0.68 -6.48
N GLU A 48 12.58 1.66 -7.17
CA GLU A 48 11.66 1.45 -8.27
C GLU A 48 12.33 1.77 -9.61
N ARG A 49 12.18 0.89 -10.60
CA ARG A 49 12.68 1.12 -11.95
C ARG A 49 11.62 1.88 -12.75
N LEU A 50 11.92 3.13 -13.05
CA LEU A 50 11.07 3.98 -13.89
C LEU A 50 11.32 3.70 -15.38
N PRO A 51 10.42 4.15 -16.28
CA PRO A 51 10.70 4.17 -17.71
C PRO A 51 12.02 4.90 -18.00
N SER A 52 12.77 4.42 -18.99
CA SER A 52 14.08 4.98 -19.36
C SER A 52 14.02 6.45 -19.76
N SER A 53 12.86 6.93 -20.21
CA SER A 53 12.63 8.36 -20.49
C SER A 53 12.68 9.26 -19.24
N VAL A 54 12.59 8.69 -18.04
CA VAL A 54 12.60 9.41 -16.76
C VAL A 54 13.89 9.18 -15.99
N SER A 55 14.36 7.94 -15.92
CA SER A 55 15.61 7.57 -15.25
C SER A 55 16.14 6.23 -15.77
N ASP A 56 17.42 6.16 -16.08
CA ASP A 56 18.11 4.91 -16.45
C ASP A 56 18.43 4.03 -15.24
N TYR A 57 18.41 4.62 -14.03
CA TYR A 57 18.73 3.94 -12.78
C TYR A 57 17.48 3.81 -11.88
N PRO A 58 17.39 2.75 -11.06
CA PRO A 58 16.34 2.64 -10.04
C PRO A 58 16.40 3.82 -9.06
N VAL A 59 15.23 4.34 -8.67
CA VAL A 59 15.13 5.49 -7.76
C VAL A 59 14.40 5.11 -6.48
N PRO A 60 14.76 5.70 -5.32
CA PRO A 60 14.11 5.40 -4.06
C PRO A 60 12.70 5.99 -4.06
N ARG A 61 11.71 5.17 -3.71
CA ARG A 61 10.30 5.57 -3.63
C ARG A 61 9.64 5.03 -2.38
N GLU A 62 8.74 5.84 -1.84
CA GLU A 62 7.80 5.40 -0.81
C GLU A 62 6.41 5.29 -1.43
N GLU A 63 5.81 4.11 -1.29
CA GLU A 63 4.43 3.83 -1.68
C GLU A 63 3.56 3.75 -0.43
N ARG A 64 2.40 4.40 -0.48
CA ARG A 64 1.35 4.25 0.52
C ARG A 64 0.04 3.80 -0.10
N ILE A 65 -0.57 2.84 0.58
CA ILE A 65 -1.72 2.09 0.11
C ILE A 65 -2.82 2.29 1.13
N LEU A 66 -3.91 2.95 0.74
CA LEU A 66 -5.14 2.99 1.52
C LEU A 66 -5.94 1.73 1.20
N VAL A 67 -6.28 0.94 2.20
CA VAL A 67 -7.04 -0.30 2.07
C VAL A 67 -8.32 -0.21 2.89
N LYS A 68 -9.46 -0.52 2.28
CA LYS A 68 -10.74 -0.68 2.98
C LYS A 68 -11.12 -2.15 3.00
N ARG A 69 -11.36 -2.66 4.20
CA ARG A 69 -11.78 -4.03 4.46
C ARG A 69 -13.15 -4.09 5.09
N LEU A 70 -13.91 -5.13 4.79
CA LEU A 70 -15.15 -5.49 5.47
C LEU A 70 -15.05 -6.94 5.94
N ALA A 71 -15.16 -7.17 7.24
CA ALA A 71 -15.02 -8.49 7.86
C ALA A 71 -13.73 -9.22 7.45
N GLY A 72 -12.63 -8.48 7.24
CA GLY A 72 -11.34 -9.02 6.81
C GLY A 72 -11.09 -8.96 5.31
N VAL A 73 -12.13 -8.95 4.49
CA VAL A 73 -12.07 -8.97 3.02
C VAL A 73 -11.73 -7.61 2.44
N VAL A 74 -10.81 -7.54 1.47
CA VAL A 74 -10.40 -6.29 0.79
C VAL A 74 -11.44 -5.85 -0.24
N LEU A 75 -12.23 -4.84 0.14
CA LEU A 75 -13.22 -4.25 -0.76
C LEU A 75 -12.57 -3.32 -1.79
N TRP A 76 -11.60 -2.53 -1.36
CA TRP A 76 -11.00 -1.50 -2.18
C TRP A 76 -9.61 -1.12 -1.69
N HIS A 77 -8.73 -0.77 -2.61
CA HIS A 77 -7.43 -0.18 -2.31
C HIS A 77 -7.12 0.99 -3.25
N ARG A 78 -6.22 1.88 -2.82
CA ARG A 78 -5.66 2.95 -3.63
C ARG A 78 -4.22 3.22 -3.25
N GLU A 79 -3.36 3.26 -4.25
CA GLU A 79 -1.92 3.50 -4.13
C GLU A 79 -1.54 4.94 -4.49
N VAL A 80 -0.52 5.44 -3.81
CA VAL A 80 0.21 6.65 -4.17
C VAL A 80 1.69 6.39 -3.93
N SER A 81 2.52 6.64 -4.93
CA SER A 81 3.98 6.53 -4.87
C SER A 81 4.61 7.92 -4.97
N VAL A 82 5.52 8.23 -4.05
CA VAL A 82 6.30 9.48 -4.04
C VAL A 82 7.78 9.18 -4.19
N GLY A 83 8.47 10.03 -4.96
CA GLY A 83 9.92 10.01 -5.07
C GLY A 83 10.58 10.44 -3.75
N LEU A 84 11.57 9.69 -3.31
CA LEU A 84 12.45 10.08 -2.21
C LEU A 84 13.71 10.76 -2.77
N PRO A 85 14.39 11.62 -1.99
CA PRO A 85 15.68 12.15 -2.39
C PRO A 85 16.71 11.03 -2.53
N LEU A 86 17.72 11.22 -3.39
CA LEU A 86 18.77 10.22 -3.61
C LEU A 86 19.57 9.90 -2.33
N SER A 87 19.67 10.83 -1.38
CA SER A 87 20.27 10.58 -0.07
C SER A 87 19.56 9.49 0.73
N ALA A 88 18.28 9.21 0.44
CA ALA A 88 17.54 8.11 1.06
C ALA A 88 17.99 6.73 0.58
N CYS A 89 18.80 6.64 -0.48
CA CYS A 89 19.37 5.36 -0.94
C CYS A 89 20.25 4.70 0.14
N ASP A 90 20.99 5.49 0.91
CA ASP A 90 21.95 4.99 1.89
C ASP A 90 21.29 4.39 3.14
N HIS A 91 20.05 4.78 3.43
CA HIS A 91 19.31 4.40 4.64
C HIS A 91 17.85 4.04 4.33
N LEU A 92 17.60 3.45 3.16
CA LEU A 92 16.26 3.24 2.61
C LEU A 92 15.33 2.45 3.54
N GLN A 93 15.89 1.52 4.31
CA GLN A 93 15.13 0.72 5.29
C GLN A 93 14.81 1.49 6.57
N ASP A 94 15.62 2.50 6.90
CA ASP A 94 15.49 3.32 8.10
C ASP A 94 14.62 4.56 7.88
N VAL A 95 14.29 4.88 6.61
CA VAL A 95 13.37 5.97 6.29
C VAL A 95 12.08 5.75 7.06
N THR A 96 11.74 6.71 7.92
CA THR A 96 10.54 6.61 8.75
C THR A 96 9.30 7.06 7.97
N ALA A 97 8.12 6.60 8.38
CA ALA A 97 6.88 7.02 7.75
C ALA A 97 6.55 8.51 7.99
N GLN A 98 7.22 9.17 8.92
CA GLN A 98 6.99 10.58 9.26
C GLN A 98 7.84 11.52 8.40
N GLU A 99 9.03 11.08 8.01
CA GLU A 99 10.07 11.89 7.34
C GLU A 99 9.56 12.56 6.06
N PHE A 100 8.86 11.78 5.22
CA PHE A 100 8.32 12.26 3.94
C PHE A 100 6.79 12.35 3.94
N ASP A 101 6.14 12.39 5.11
CA ASP A 101 4.68 12.39 5.25
C ASP A 101 4.01 13.53 4.47
N ARG A 102 4.66 14.70 4.42
CA ARG A 102 4.12 15.89 3.74
C ARG A 102 4.01 15.73 2.22
N ALA A 103 4.83 14.87 1.62
CA ALA A 103 4.78 14.59 0.17
C ALA A 103 3.51 13.83 -0.22
N PHE A 104 2.86 13.15 0.74
CA PHE A 104 1.63 12.41 0.49
C PHE A 104 0.38 13.32 0.56
N PRO A 105 -0.72 12.94 -0.13
CA PRO A 105 -2.03 13.53 0.09
C PRO A 105 -2.50 13.41 1.55
N SER A 106 -3.29 14.38 2.03
CA SER A 106 -3.71 14.49 3.43
C SER A 106 -4.37 13.22 4.01
N TRP A 107 -5.07 12.44 3.19
CA TRP A 107 -5.74 11.20 3.60
C TRP A 107 -4.80 10.00 3.77
N LEU A 108 -3.54 10.10 3.29
CA LEU A 108 -2.45 9.15 3.54
C LEU A 108 -1.45 9.64 4.58
N ARG A 109 -1.56 10.91 4.98
CA ARG A 109 -0.72 11.50 6.02
C ARG A 109 -1.00 10.85 7.37
N LEU A 110 0.03 10.74 8.18
CA LEU A 110 -0.03 10.22 9.54
C LEU A 110 -0.48 11.26 10.57
N LYS A 111 -0.82 12.50 10.14
CA LYS A 111 -1.20 13.66 10.98
C LYS A 111 -1.81 13.26 12.34
N GLY A 112 -1.04 13.48 13.40
CA GLY A 112 -1.47 13.42 14.79
C GLY A 112 -1.54 12.01 15.38
N ALA A 113 -0.37 11.40 15.63
CA ALA A 113 -0.24 10.64 16.87
C ALA A 113 -0.32 11.68 18.00
N ASN A 114 -1.52 11.89 18.52
CA ASN A 114 -1.64 12.37 19.90
C ASN A 114 -1.24 11.23 20.83
#